data_AF-A0A535A5F4-F1
#
_entry.id   AF-A0A535A5F4-F1
#
_cell.length_a   1.000
_cell.length_b   1.000
_cell.length_c   1.000
_cell.angle_alpha   90.00
_cell.angle_beta   90.00
_cell.angle_gamma   90.00
#
_symmetry.space_group_name_H-M   'P 1'
#
loop_
_entity.id
_entity.type
_entity.pdbx_description
1 polymer ?
#
loop_
_entity_poly.entity_id
_entity_poly.type
_entity_poly.pdbx_seq_one_letter_code
_entity_poly.pdbx_strand_id
1 'polypeptide(L)'
;MRGERPDQGGDRRRCRADQPAGRPPRLARCRDPGRGARDRSRRDVGRCRARRGARRGGGAPAPRRRPRLSTSASRTIGHVSSEAARRGIRVEPAIVGSAALVILLADQVSKAAVSSAIPIGDRVRLLGDFVQLWNAQNHGAAFSLFQGGTLLFLIVSVLAFGLIGYLYRSWQGGPLWLYATLGVALGGILGNLIDRLRYGYVTDFISVGFGEVRWPTFNVADASIVIGVGLIALRLFLTDPSRRGATS
;
A
#
# COMPACT_ATOMS: atom_id res chain seq x y z
N MET A 1 -81.19 2.68 20.24
CA MET A 1 -81.37 1.21 20.13
C MET A 1 -80.01 0.57 20.25
N ARG A 2 -79.76 -0.16 21.35
CA ARG A 2 -79.41 -1.61 21.40
C ARG A 2 -78.12 -1.91 20.64
N GLY A 3 -77.02 -2.23 21.32
CA GLY A 3 -76.66 -3.62 21.71
C GLY A 3 -75.74 -4.17 20.60
N GLU A 4 -74.62 -4.85 20.77
CA GLU A 4 -74.15 -5.81 21.77
C GLU A 4 -72.60 -5.91 21.66
N ARG A 5 -71.93 -6.16 22.79
CA ARG A 5 -70.71 -7.01 22.86
C ARG A 5 -71.19 -8.45 23.23
N PRO A 6 -70.37 -9.54 23.39
CA PRO A 6 -68.91 -9.68 23.37
C PRO A 6 -68.38 -11.03 22.74
N ASP A 7 -67.09 -11.33 22.99
CA ASP A 7 -66.54 -12.69 23.28
C ASP A 7 -66.18 -13.58 22.05
N GLN A 8 -65.13 -14.41 21.95
CA GLN A 8 -64.18 -15.11 22.84
C GLN A 8 -62.88 -15.40 22.05
N GLY A 9 -61.69 -15.43 22.65
CA GLY A 9 -61.09 -16.63 23.29
C GLY A 9 -59.71 -16.89 22.65
N GLY A 10 -58.68 -17.46 23.28
CA GLY A 10 -58.43 -18.00 24.62
C GLY A 10 -56.98 -17.68 25.01
N ASP A 11 -56.68 -17.47 26.28
CA ASP A 11 -56.39 -18.48 27.31
C ASP A 11 -54.98 -19.10 27.19
N ARG A 12 -54.17 -18.81 28.22
CA ARG A 12 -53.23 -19.66 28.98
C ARG A 12 -51.88 -18.96 29.19
N ARG A 13 -51.71 -18.23 30.30
CA ARG A 13 -51.32 -18.74 31.63
C ARG A 13 -50.00 -19.54 31.60
N ARG A 14 -48.90 -18.91 32.05
CA ARG A 14 -48.18 -19.20 33.32
C ARG A 14 -46.68 -18.90 33.27
N CYS A 15 -46.21 -18.25 34.33
CA CYS A 15 -45.00 -18.55 35.14
C CYS A 15 -43.64 -18.50 34.42
N ARG A 16 -42.64 -17.71 34.80
CA ARG A 16 -41.97 -17.43 36.11
C ARG A 16 -41.05 -16.21 35.83
N ALA A 17 -41.03 -15.12 36.60
CA ALA A 17 -40.48 -14.94 37.95
C ALA A 17 -39.01 -15.41 38.13
N ASP A 18 -38.19 -14.44 38.52
CA ASP A 18 -36.89 -14.55 39.20
C ASP A 18 -35.62 -14.83 38.40
N GLN A 19 -34.92 -13.74 38.04
CA GLN A 19 -33.47 -13.71 38.13
C GLN A 19 -33.05 -12.62 39.13
N PRO A 20 -32.58 -12.98 40.34
CA PRO A 20 -31.84 -12.06 41.16
C PRO A 20 -30.33 -12.25 41.00
N ALA A 21 -29.67 -11.10 41.12
CA ALA A 21 -28.24 -10.82 41.20
C ALA A 21 -27.35 -11.91 41.85
N GLY A 22 -26.20 -12.15 41.22
CA GLY A 22 -25.07 -12.91 41.80
C GLY A 22 -23.73 -12.32 41.37
N ARG A 23 -23.09 -11.58 42.28
CA ARG A 23 -21.72 -11.04 42.20
C ARG A 23 -20.66 -12.17 42.17
N PRO A 24 -19.40 -11.86 41.81
CA PRO A 24 -18.42 -12.84 41.32
C PRO A 24 -17.62 -13.53 42.44
N PRO A 25 -17.03 -14.71 42.20
CA PRO A 25 -15.95 -15.22 43.03
C PRO A 25 -14.60 -14.64 42.60
N ARG A 26 -13.95 -13.92 43.52
CA ARG A 26 -12.50 -13.68 43.53
C ARG A 26 -11.83 -14.69 44.48
N LEU A 27 -10.53 -14.93 44.22
CA LEU A 27 -9.45 -15.46 45.10
C LEU A 27 -9.11 -16.96 45.02
N ALA A 28 -7.96 -17.24 44.40
CA ALA A 28 -6.75 -17.78 45.04
C ALA A 28 -5.59 -17.56 44.05
N ARG A 29 -4.66 -16.61 44.21
CA ARG A 29 -3.53 -16.54 45.16
C ARG A 29 -2.78 -17.88 45.32
N CYS A 30 -1.71 -18.03 44.56
CA CYS A 30 -0.49 -18.66 45.07
C CYS A 30 0.60 -17.59 45.09
N ARG A 31 1.04 -17.24 46.30
CA ARG A 31 2.18 -16.38 46.59
C ARG A 31 3.17 -17.24 47.39
N ASP A 32 4.35 -17.42 46.81
CA ASP A 32 5.72 -17.47 47.38
C ASP A 32 5.99 -18.22 48.71
N PRO A 33 7.18 -18.83 48.87
CA PRO A 33 8.27 -18.01 49.42
C PRO A 33 9.66 -18.29 48.84
N GLY A 34 10.41 -17.21 48.70
CA GLY A 34 11.80 -17.20 48.29
C GLY A 34 12.79 -17.88 49.23
N ARG A 35 13.94 -18.18 48.64
CA ARG A 35 15.29 -18.24 49.21
C ARG A 35 16.22 -17.92 48.04
N GLY A 36 17.24 -17.08 48.11
CA GLY A 36 17.93 -16.44 49.21
C GLY A 36 19.25 -15.97 48.60
N ALA A 37 19.56 -14.70 48.79
CA ALA A 37 20.83 -14.08 48.40
C ALA A 37 22.04 -14.79 49.04
N ARG A 38 23.11 -14.99 48.26
CA ARG A 38 24.54 -14.99 48.65
C ARG A 38 25.32 -14.72 47.35
N ASP A 39 25.87 -13.54 47.09
CA ASP A 39 27.08 -12.93 47.67
C ASP A 39 28.23 -13.91 47.97
N ARG A 40 29.38 -13.61 47.33
CA ARG A 40 30.80 -13.95 47.61
C ARG A 40 31.54 -13.92 46.28
N SER A 41 32.13 -12.80 45.89
CA SER A 41 33.38 -12.23 46.42
C SER A 41 34.63 -13.09 46.13
N ARG A 42 35.51 -12.46 45.35
CA ARG A 42 36.97 -12.59 45.23
C ARG A 42 37.67 -13.38 46.36
N ARG A 43 38.66 -14.19 45.96
CA ARG A 43 40.09 -14.20 46.36
C ARG A 43 40.68 -15.58 46.00
N ASP A 44 41.63 -15.68 45.07
CA ASP A 44 43.09 -15.56 45.28
C ASP A 44 43.64 -16.38 46.45
N VAL A 45 44.24 -17.54 46.16
CA VAL A 45 45.45 -18.16 46.77
C VAL A 45 45.87 -19.27 45.78
N GLY A 46 46.98 -19.21 45.05
CA GLY A 46 48.35 -19.30 45.56
C GLY A 46 48.84 -20.76 45.51
N ARG A 47 49.71 -21.12 44.55
CA ARG A 47 50.65 -22.24 44.76
C ARG A 47 51.99 -22.03 44.07
N CYS A 48 53.01 -22.26 44.89
CA CYS A 48 54.42 -21.94 44.72
C CYS A 48 55.18 -22.92 43.82
N ARG A 49 56.13 -22.32 43.09
CA ARG A 49 57.53 -22.71 42.81
C ARG A 49 57.95 -24.19 42.90
N ALA A 50 58.63 -24.63 41.84
CA ALA A 50 59.83 -25.44 41.94
C ALA A 50 60.99 -24.78 41.17
N ARG A 51 62.12 -24.57 41.86
CA ARG A 51 63.41 -24.14 41.32
C ARG A 51 64.30 -25.37 41.07
N ARG A 52 65.06 -25.38 39.97
CA ARG A 52 66.44 -25.94 39.82
C ARG A 52 67.09 -25.07 38.72
N GLY A 53 68.18 -24.31 38.90
CA GLY A 53 69.55 -24.70 39.22
C GLY A 53 70.14 -25.49 38.03
N ALA A 54 71.24 -25.18 37.35
CA ALA A 54 72.30 -24.17 37.40
C ALA A 54 73.22 -24.43 36.17
N ARG A 55 74.01 -23.42 35.75
CA ARG A 55 75.43 -23.48 35.30
C ARG A 55 75.77 -22.66 34.04
N ARG A 56 77.00 -22.15 34.11
CA ARG A 56 77.70 -21.15 33.30
C ARG A 56 78.35 -21.74 32.04
N GLY A 57 78.71 -20.84 31.13
CA GLY A 57 79.58 -21.03 29.96
C GLY A 57 78.83 -20.52 28.72
N GLY A 58 79.32 -19.71 27.80
CA GLY A 58 80.65 -19.24 27.39
C GLY A 58 80.40 -18.62 25.99
N GLY A 59 81.23 -17.68 25.56
CA GLY A 59 80.91 -16.68 24.52
C GLY A 59 80.51 -17.17 23.11
N ALA A 60 79.73 -16.33 22.43
CA ALA A 60 79.84 -15.98 21.01
C ALA A 60 78.89 -14.80 20.69
N PRO A 61 79.31 -13.74 19.97
CA PRO A 61 78.40 -12.68 19.53
C PRO A 61 77.81 -13.02 18.16
N ALA A 62 76.49 -12.98 18.01
CA ALA A 62 75.80 -13.13 16.72
C ALA A 62 74.50 -12.29 16.70
N PRO A 63 73.96 -11.95 15.52
CA PRO A 63 74.20 -10.71 14.81
C PRO A 63 73.08 -9.66 15.04
N ARG A 64 73.40 -8.41 14.68
CA ARG A 64 72.48 -7.25 14.68
C ARG A 64 71.17 -7.58 13.95
N ARG A 65 70.06 -7.67 14.70
CA ARG A 65 68.70 -7.68 14.14
C ARG A 65 68.41 -6.29 13.56
N ARG A 66 68.27 -6.20 12.23
CA ARG A 66 67.67 -5.03 11.58
C ARG A 66 66.19 -4.96 12.00
N PRO A 67 65.66 -3.78 12.37
CA PRO A 67 64.21 -3.65 12.52
C PRO A 67 63.59 -3.85 11.13
N ARG A 68 62.78 -4.90 10.98
CA ARG A 68 61.88 -5.02 9.83
C ARG A 68 60.86 -3.90 9.98
N LEU A 69 60.97 -2.89 9.13
CA LEU A 69 59.91 -1.92 8.88
C LEU A 69 58.67 -2.71 8.49
N SER A 70 57.69 -2.74 9.40
CA SER A 70 56.34 -3.16 9.13
C SER A 70 55.72 -2.13 8.18
N THR A 71 55.83 -2.36 6.88
CA THR A 71 54.99 -1.68 5.88
C THR A 71 53.60 -2.31 5.88
N SER A 72 52.87 -2.09 6.97
CA SER A 72 51.42 -2.30 7.04
C SER A 72 50.72 -1.06 6.50
N ALA A 73 50.76 -0.83 5.19
CA ALA A 73 50.01 0.26 4.57
C ALA A 73 49.88 0.07 3.06
N SER A 74 48.98 -0.80 2.62
CA SER A 74 48.27 -0.69 1.34
C SER A 74 47.48 -1.97 1.07
N ARG A 75 46.28 -2.09 1.65
CA ARG A 75 45.28 -3.04 1.14
C ARG A 75 43.83 -2.69 1.47
N THR A 76 43.55 -1.43 1.81
CA THR A 76 42.21 -1.00 2.25
C THR A 76 41.62 0.11 1.38
N ILE A 77 41.83 0.09 0.05
CA ILE A 77 41.17 1.02 -0.88
C ILE A 77 40.37 0.29 -1.99
N GLY A 78 40.30 -1.05 -1.96
CA GLY A 78 39.62 -1.82 -3.02
C GLY A 78 38.18 -2.26 -2.74
N HIS A 79 37.73 -2.31 -1.49
CA HIS A 79 36.53 -3.11 -1.15
C HIS A 79 35.26 -2.31 -0.82
N VAL A 80 35.37 -1.00 -0.57
CA VAL A 80 34.21 -0.19 -0.13
C VAL A 80 33.44 0.44 -1.31
N SER A 81 34.02 0.49 -2.51
CA SER A 81 33.36 1.07 -3.69
C SER A 81 32.41 0.10 -4.40
N SER A 82 32.59 -1.22 -4.24
CA SER A 82 31.84 -2.23 -4.99
C SER A 82 30.49 -2.64 -4.40
N GLU A 83 30.20 -2.30 -3.14
CA GLU A 83 28.89 -2.61 -2.52
C GLU A 83 27.81 -1.59 -2.90
N ALA A 84 28.17 -0.31 -3.08
CA ALA A 84 27.26 0.72 -3.57
C ALA A 84 26.84 0.49 -5.03
N ALA A 85 27.72 -0.12 -5.84
CA ALA A 85 27.50 -0.39 -7.26
C ALA A 85 26.65 -1.64 -7.56
N ARG A 86 26.33 -2.46 -6.54
CA ARG A 86 25.56 -3.72 -6.70
C ARG A 86 24.09 -3.63 -6.27
N ARG A 87 23.57 -2.42 -6.02
CA ARG A 87 22.12 -2.23 -6.01
C ARG A 87 21.65 -2.29 -7.45
N GLY A 88 21.38 -3.51 -7.93
CA GLY A 88 20.78 -3.73 -9.25
C GLY A 88 19.59 -2.78 -9.45
N ILE A 89 19.56 -2.11 -10.60
CA ILE A 89 18.48 -1.17 -10.93
C ILE A 89 17.17 -1.96 -10.91
N ARG A 90 16.32 -1.68 -9.94
CA ARG A 90 14.94 -2.17 -9.91
C ARG A 90 14.19 -1.49 -11.05
N VAL A 91 13.72 -2.27 -12.01
CA VAL A 91 13.01 -1.77 -13.21
C VAL A 91 11.54 -1.48 -12.92
N GLU A 92 11.00 -2.06 -11.85
CA GLU A 92 9.59 -1.98 -11.47
C GLU A 92 9.12 -0.54 -11.22
N PRO A 93 9.82 0.31 -10.44
CA PRO A 93 9.43 1.71 -10.27
C PRO A 93 9.47 2.49 -11.59
N ALA A 94 10.43 2.19 -12.46
CA ALA A 94 10.56 2.85 -13.75
C ALA A 94 9.40 2.50 -14.68
N ILE A 95 8.92 1.25 -14.64
CA ILE A 95 7.75 0.80 -15.40
C ILE A 95 6.47 1.47 -14.89
N VAL A 96 6.24 1.47 -13.57
CA VAL A 96 5.08 2.16 -12.98
C VAL A 96 5.11 3.65 -13.35
N GLY A 97 6.25 4.30 -13.14
CA GLY A 97 6.42 5.73 -13.38
C GLY A 97 6.26 6.11 -14.85
N SER A 98 6.84 5.34 -15.77
CA SER A 98 6.72 5.61 -17.21
C SER A 98 5.29 5.41 -17.72
N ALA A 99 4.63 4.32 -17.34
CA ALA A 99 3.23 4.09 -17.71
C ALA A 99 2.31 5.18 -17.14
N ALA A 100 2.49 5.57 -15.87
CA ALA A 100 1.73 6.64 -15.26
C ALA A 100 1.97 7.99 -15.95
N LEU A 101 3.22 8.31 -16.32
CA LEU A 101 3.56 9.54 -17.00
C LEU A 101 2.92 9.61 -18.39
N VAL A 102 2.95 8.51 -19.17
CA VAL A 102 2.34 8.46 -20.50
C VAL A 102 0.83 8.72 -20.41
N ILE A 103 0.14 8.03 -19.49
CA ILE A 103 -1.30 8.24 -19.29
C ILE A 103 -1.61 9.66 -18.82
N LEU A 104 -0.84 10.18 -17.86
CA LEU A 104 -1.03 11.52 -17.34
C LEU A 104 -0.86 12.58 -18.43
N LEU A 105 0.18 12.45 -19.26
CA LEU A 105 0.39 13.37 -20.39
C LEU A 105 -0.72 13.26 -21.42
N ALA A 106 -1.14 12.04 -21.78
CA ALA A 106 -2.24 11.84 -22.71
C ALA A 106 -3.55 12.47 -22.20
N ASP A 107 -3.85 12.31 -20.90
CA ASP A 107 -5.03 12.92 -20.27
C ASP A 107 -4.95 14.45 -20.26
N GLN A 108 -3.86 15.04 -19.76
CA GLN A 108 -3.78 16.50 -19.66
C GLN A 108 -3.73 17.18 -21.04
N VAL A 109 -3.03 16.58 -22.02
CA VAL A 109 -2.98 17.10 -23.40
C VAL A 109 -4.35 17.01 -24.06
N SER A 110 -5.06 15.87 -23.93
CA SER A 110 -6.38 15.72 -24.53
C SER A 110 -7.42 16.68 -23.93
N LYS A 111 -7.40 16.87 -22.61
CA LYS A 111 -8.24 17.87 -21.93
C LYS A 111 -7.92 19.29 -22.39
N ALA A 112 -6.64 19.67 -22.43
CA ALA A 112 -6.23 20.98 -22.89
C ALA A 112 -6.62 21.24 -24.36
N ALA A 113 -6.49 20.23 -25.22
CA ALA A 113 -6.90 20.32 -26.63
C ALA A 113 -8.42 20.54 -26.74
N VAL A 114 -9.23 19.80 -25.99
CA VAL A 114 -10.70 19.99 -26.01
C VAL A 114 -11.10 21.34 -25.43
N SER A 115 -10.55 21.73 -24.28
CA SER A 115 -10.90 23.00 -23.62
C SER A 115 -10.49 24.23 -24.42
N SER A 116 -9.49 24.13 -25.30
CA SER A 116 -9.07 25.23 -26.18
C SER A 116 -9.82 25.27 -27.50
N ALA A 117 -10.31 24.14 -28.01
CA ALA A 117 -10.95 24.05 -29.31
C ALA A 117 -12.49 24.10 -29.26
N ILE A 118 -13.11 23.68 -28.15
CA ILE A 118 -14.56 23.53 -28.03
C ILE A 118 -15.05 24.38 -26.86
N PRO A 119 -16.01 25.31 -27.06
CA PRO A 119 -16.61 26.07 -25.96
C PRO A 119 -17.27 25.14 -24.92
N ILE A 120 -17.30 25.59 -23.66
CA ILE A 120 -17.92 24.81 -22.58
C ILE A 120 -19.40 24.57 -22.90
N GLY A 121 -19.85 23.32 -22.83
CA GLY A 121 -21.22 22.91 -23.16
C GLY A 121 -21.42 22.46 -24.61
N ASP A 122 -20.53 22.85 -25.52
CA ASP A 122 -20.66 22.55 -26.95
C ASP A 122 -20.15 21.15 -27.32
N ARG A 123 -20.64 20.65 -28.46
CA ARG A 123 -20.34 19.31 -28.96
C ARG A 123 -19.85 19.31 -30.40
N VAL A 124 -18.85 18.48 -30.67
CA VAL A 124 -18.35 18.17 -32.01
C VAL A 124 -18.61 16.70 -32.31
N ARG A 125 -19.28 16.41 -33.43
CA ARG A 125 -19.59 15.05 -33.86
C ARG A 125 -18.37 14.45 -34.57
N LEU A 126 -17.77 13.41 -33.98
CA LEU A 126 -16.64 12.69 -34.58
C LEU A 126 -17.11 11.55 -35.48
N LEU A 127 -18.05 10.73 -34.97
CA LEU A 127 -18.61 9.60 -35.69
C LEU A 127 -20.13 9.67 -35.63
N GLY A 128 -20.68 10.61 -36.39
CA GLY A 128 -22.12 10.89 -36.41
C GLY A 128 -22.67 11.15 -35.02
N ASP A 129 -23.81 10.54 -34.71
CA ASP A 129 -24.40 10.62 -33.38
C ASP A 129 -23.76 9.67 -32.36
N PHE A 130 -22.95 8.70 -32.77
CA PHE A 130 -22.41 7.69 -31.86
C PHE A 130 -21.29 8.25 -30.97
N VAL A 131 -20.25 8.82 -31.57
CA VAL A 131 -19.10 9.39 -30.85
C VAL A 131 -19.07 10.91 -31.04
N GLN A 132 -19.13 11.63 -29.92
CA GLN A 132 -19.06 13.09 -29.88
C GLN A 132 -17.98 13.52 -28.89
N LEU A 133 -17.27 14.60 -29.21
CA LEU A 133 -16.50 15.36 -28.23
C LEU A 133 -17.41 16.40 -27.62
N TRP A 134 -17.59 16.37 -26.30
CA TRP A 134 -18.44 17.31 -25.58
C TRP A 134 -17.66 17.95 -24.44
N ASN A 135 -17.35 19.25 -24.50
CA ASN A 135 -16.62 19.90 -23.41
C ASN A 135 -17.51 20.07 -22.17
N ALA A 136 -17.44 19.11 -21.25
CA ALA A 136 -18.23 19.07 -20.03
C ALA A 136 -17.36 19.24 -18.78
N GLN A 137 -17.77 20.13 -17.88
CA GLN A 137 -17.07 20.34 -16.60
C GLN A 137 -17.76 19.55 -15.49
N ASN A 138 -17.14 18.46 -15.10
CA ASN A 138 -17.65 17.56 -14.08
C ASN A 138 -17.20 18.00 -12.68
N HIS A 139 -18.08 18.72 -12.01
CA HIS A 139 -17.93 19.12 -10.61
C HIS A 139 -18.36 18.02 -9.63
N GLY A 140 -18.81 16.87 -10.13
CA GLY A 140 -19.48 15.86 -9.32
C GLY A 140 -20.93 16.20 -8.99
N ALA A 141 -21.63 16.92 -9.88
CA ALA A 141 -23.00 17.40 -9.69
C ALA A 141 -23.99 16.31 -9.25
N ALA A 142 -23.83 15.07 -9.73
CA ALA A 142 -24.64 13.92 -9.32
C ALA A 142 -24.50 13.59 -7.81
N PHE A 143 -23.38 13.95 -7.19
CA PHE A 143 -23.11 13.84 -5.76
C PHE A 143 -23.23 15.17 -5.01
N SER A 144 -23.52 16.29 -5.68
CA SER A 144 -23.69 17.61 -5.05
C SER A 144 -24.95 17.71 -4.18
N LEU A 145 -25.91 16.77 -4.32
CA LEU A 145 -27.00 16.58 -3.34
C LEU A 145 -26.45 16.24 -1.94
N PHE A 146 -25.23 15.70 -1.86
CA PHE A 146 -24.49 15.47 -0.62
C PHE A 146 -23.36 16.48 -0.45
N GLN A 147 -23.64 17.80 -0.51
CA GLN A 147 -22.78 18.95 -0.13
C GLN A 147 -21.24 18.85 -0.34
N GLY A 148 -20.73 18.08 -1.30
CA GLY A 148 -19.30 17.76 -1.32
C GLY A 148 -18.80 16.87 -2.44
N GLY A 149 -19.43 16.88 -3.62
CA GLY A 149 -19.03 16.05 -4.77
C GLY A 149 -17.52 16.06 -5.02
N THR A 150 -16.93 17.25 -5.20
CA THR A 150 -15.47 17.40 -5.38
C THR A 150 -14.66 16.84 -4.21
N LEU A 151 -15.06 17.09 -2.96
CA LEU A 151 -14.36 16.57 -1.77
C LEU A 151 -14.40 15.04 -1.71
N LEU A 152 -15.57 14.44 -1.99
CA LEU A 152 -15.70 12.99 -2.06
C LEU A 152 -14.74 12.40 -3.10
N PHE A 153 -14.68 12.98 -4.30
CA PHE A 153 -13.77 12.49 -5.34
C PHE A 153 -12.29 12.69 -4.98
N LEU A 154 -11.93 13.75 -4.26
CA LEU A 154 -10.58 13.93 -3.73
C LEU A 154 -10.24 12.82 -2.74
N ILE A 155 -11.13 12.52 -1.79
CA ILE A 155 -10.95 11.44 -0.82
C ILE A 155 -10.79 10.09 -1.54
N VAL A 156 -11.68 9.78 -2.49
CA VAL A 156 -11.60 8.54 -3.28
C VAL A 156 -10.28 8.45 -4.06
N SER A 157 -9.80 9.55 -4.63
CA SER A 157 -8.52 9.59 -5.36
C SER A 157 -7.33 9.30 -4.43
N VAL A 158 -7.32 9.87 -3.22
CA VAL A 158 -6.28 9.62 -2.21
C VAL A 158 -6.31 8.17 -1.74
N LEU A 159 -7.49 7.61 -1.49
CA LEU A 159 -7.64 6.20 -1.11
C LEU A 159 -7.17 5.27 -2.24
N ALA A 160 -7.53 5.56 -3.49
CA ALA A 160 -7.09 4.79 -4.65
C ALA A 160 -5.57 4.87 -4.83
N PHE A 161 -4.96 6.04 -4.66
CA PHE A 161 -3.50 6.19 -4.65
C PHE A 161 -2.84 5.32 -3.56
N GLY A 162 -3.39 5.35 -2.34
CA GLY A 162 -2.93 4.49 -1.25
C GLY A 162 -3.05 3.00 -1.56
N LEU A 163 -4.16 2.58 -2.19
CA LEU A 163 -4.37 1.20 -2.63
C LEU A 163 -3.34 0.77 -3.68
N ILE A 164 -3.04 1.61 -4.67
CA ILE A 164 -1.99 1.33 -5.67
C ILE A 164 -0.63 1.15 -4.98
N GLY A 165 -0.30 2.02 -4.02
CA GLY A 165 0.93 1.88 -3.22
C GLY A 165 0.98 0.59 -2.40
N TYR A 166 -0.15 0.19 -1.82
CA TYR A 166 -0.27 -1.09 -1.14
C TYR A 166 -0.06 -2.28 -2.10
N LEU A 167 -0.76 -2.31 -3.24
CA LEU A 167 -0.65 -3.39 -4.23
C LEU A 167 0.78 -3.50 -4.80
N TYR A 168 1.41 -2.37 -5.08
CA TYR A 168 2.81 -2.33 -5.50
C TYR A 168 3.74 -3.04 -4.50
N ARG A 169 3.54 -2.82 -3.20
CA ARG A 169 4.33 -3.46 -2.14
C ARG A 169 3.99 -4.95 -2.01
N SER A 170 2.72 -5.31 -2.13
CA SER A 170 2.25 -6.69 -2.03
C SER A 170 2.67 -7.57 -3.20
N TRP A 171 2.93 -6.98 -4.37
CA TRP A 171 3.32 -7.71 -5.59
C TRP A 171 4.79 -7.56 -5.95
N GLN A 172 5.67 -7.27 -4.99
CA GLN A 172 7.12 -7.22 -5.26
C GLN A 172 7.64 -8.56 -5.79
N GLY A 173 8.42 -8.51 -6.87
CA GLY A 173 8.90 -9.71 -7.58
C GLY A 173 7.84 -10.35 -8.50
N GLY A 174 6.70 -9.69 -8.71
CA GLY A 174 5.68 -10.10 -9.67
C GLY A 174 6.08 -9.83 -11.13
N PRO A 175 5.29 -10.34 -12.08
CA PRO A 175 5.54 -10.11 -13.50
C PRO A 175 5.41 -8.62 -13.89
N LEU A 176 6.24 -8.19 -14.84
CA LEU A 176 6.39 -6.77 -15.20
C LEU A 176 5.09 -6.08 -15.64
N TRP A 177 4.19 -6.81 -16.28
CA TRP A 177 2.90 -6.26 -16.72
C TRP A 177 2.04 -5.77 -15.56
N LEU A 178 2.17 -6.33 -14.35
CA LEU A 178 1.43 -5.83 -13.18
C LEU A 178 1.86 -4.42 -12.80
N TYR A 179 3.16 -4.12 -12.89
CA TYR A 179 3.67 -2.77 -12.64
C TYR A 179 3.19 -1.79 -13.70
N ALA A 180 3.11 -2.21 -14.97
CA ALA A 180 2.52 -1.39 -16.02
C ALA A 180 1.04 -1.11 -15.75
N THR A 181 0.26 -2.12 -15.35
CA THR A 181 -1.15 -1.97 -14.96
C THR A 181 -1.34 -0.99 -13.79
N LEU A 182 -0.50 -1.09 -12.76
CA LEU A 182 -0.51 -0.14 -11.63
C LEU A 182 -0.20 1.28 -12.10
N GLY A 183 0.78 1.43 -13.01
CA GLY A 183 1.12 2.72 -13.62
C GLY A 183 -0.03 3.32 -14.44
N VAL A 184 -0.73 2.51 -15.24
CA VAL A 184 -1.91 2.96 -16.02
C VAL A 184 -3.01 3.49 -15.11
N ALA A 185 -3.37 2.74 -14.05
CA ALA A 185 -4.35 3.19 -13.07
C ALA A 185 -3.88 4.48 -12.35
N LEU A 186 -2.61 4.50 -11.94
CA LEU A 186 -2.01 5.64 -11.25
C LEU A 186 -2.03 6.92 -12.08
N GLY A 187 -1.68 6.84 -13.36
CA GLY A 187 -1.71 7.98 -14.29
C GLY A 187 -3.10 8.58 -14.40
N GLY A 188 -4.14 7.74 -14.51
CA GLY A 188 -5.52 8.20 -14.53
C GLY A 188 -5.96 8.84 -13.21
N ILE A 189 -5.64 8.22 -12.07
CA ILE A 189 -5.91 8.81 -10.73
C ILE A 189 -5.28 10.20 -10.62
N LEU A 190 -4.01 10.33 -11.01
CA LEU A 190 -3.27 11.58 -10.92
C LEU A 190 -3.84 12.66 -11.86
N GLY A 191 -4.20 12.35 -13.11
CA GLY A 191 -4.76 13.34 -14.03
C GLY A 191 -6.08 13.94 -13.51
N ASN A 192 -6.96 13.07 -13.04
CA ASN A 192 -8.23 13.49 -12.44
C ASN A 192 -8.08 14.19 -11.08
N LEU A 193 -7.05 13.86 -10.30
CA LEU A 193 -6.72 14.56 -9.06
C LEU A 193 -6.17 15.96 -9.34
N ILE A 194 -5.29 16.10 -10.33
CA ILE A 194 -4.68 17.38 -10.73
C ILE A 194 -5.75 18.37 -11.15
N ASP A 195 -6.68 17.97 -12.01
CA ASP A 195 -7.77 18.84 -12.44
C ASP A 195 -8.62 19.32 -11.26
N ARG A 196 -9.00 18.41 -10.35
CA ARG A 196 -9.80 18.77 -9.17
C ARG A 196 -9.06 19.73 -8.24
N LEU A 197 -7.76 19.55 -8.05
CA LEU A 197 -6.96 20.45 -7.22
C LEU A 197 -6.75 21.82 -7.88
N ARG A 198 -6.65 21.88 -9.21
CA ARG A 198 -6.39 23.13 -9.95
C ARG A 198 -7.66 23.92 -10.24
N TYR A 199 -8.72 23.24 -10.64
CA TYR A 199 -9.92 23.85 -11.21
C TYR A 199 -11.19 23.59 -10.37
N GLY A 200 -11.16 22.61 -9.47
CA GLY A 200 -12.35 22.20 -8.70
C GLY A 200 -13.31 21.26 -9.44
N TYR A 201 -13.03 20.98 -10.71
CA TYR A 201 -13.79 20.08 -11.59
C TYR A 201 -12.83 19.27 -12.48
N VAL A 202 -13.37 18.26 -13.17
CA VAL A 202 -12.68 17.49 -14.21
C VAL A 202 -13.24 17.83 -15.58
N THR A 203 -12.38 17.94 -16.59
CA THR A 203 -12.84 18.11 -17.98
C THR A 203 -13.14 16.75 -18.58
N ASP A 204 -14.42 16.47 -18.81
CA ASP A 204 -14.89 15.27 -19.51
C ASP A 204 -15.19 15.64 -20.97
N PHE A 205 -14.88 14.73 -21.89
CA PHE A 205 -14.99 15.05 -23.32
C PHE A 205 -15.42 13.92 -24.23
N ILE A 206 -15.27 12.65 -23.85
CA ILE A 206 -15.68 11.53 -24.68
C ILE A 206 -17.13 11.18 -24.34
N SER A 207 -18.05 11.42 -25.28
CA SER A 207 -19.46 11.10 -25.11
C SER A 207 -19.88 10.06 -26.15
N VAL A 208 -20.32 8.88 -25.69
CA VAL A 208 -20.72 7.76 -26.55
C VAL A 208 -22.19 7.38 -26.33
N GLY A 209 -22.97 7.21 -27.41
CA GLY A 209 -24.36 6.76 -27.33
C GLY A 209 -25.23 7.28 -28.49
N PHE A 210 -26.55 7.15 -28.40
CA PHE A 210 -27.49 7.55 -29.45
C PHE A 210 -28.62 8.43 -28.89
N GLY A 211 -28.83 9.60 -29.50
CA GLY A 211 -29.85 10.56 -29.05
C GLY A 211 -29.69 10.91 -27.57
N GLU A 212 -30.76 10.73 -26.79
CA GLU A 212 -30.81 10.94 -25.34
C GLU A 212 -30.18 9.79 -24.53
N VAL A 213 -30.05 8.59 -25.13
CA VAL A 213 -29.48 7.43 -24.44
C VAL A 213 -27.97 7.41 -24.66
N ARG A 214 -27.24 8.02 -23.71
CA ARG A 214 -25.77 8.15 -23.77
C ARG A 214 -25.11 7.66 -22.50
N TRP A 215 -23.96 7.01 -22.67
CA TRP A 215 -23.08 6.68 -21.57
C TRP A 215 -22.57 7.98 -20.91
N PRO A 216 -22.39 8.02 -19.58
CA PRO A 216 -21.82 9.18 -18.91
C PRO A 216 -20.51 9.60 -19.58
N THR A 217 -20.40 10.88 -19.93
CA THR A 217 -19.19 11.42 -20.56
C THR A 217 -17.98 11.16 -19.67
N PHE A 218 -16.87 10.79 -20.29
CA PHE A 218 -15.64 10.41 -19.60
C PHE A 218 -14.41 10.98 -20.31
N ASN A 219 -13.24 10.79 -19.72
CA ASN A 219 -11.96 11.21 -20.28
C ASN A 219 -10.93 10.06 -20.32
N VAL A 220 -9.71 10.38 -20.74
CA VAL A 220 -8.62 9.39 -20.84
C VAL A 220 -8.21 8.86 -19.46
N ALA A 221 -8.21 9.71 -18.43
CA ALA A 221 -7.97 9.28 -17.05
C ALA A 221 -9.01 8.25 -16.57
N ASP A 222 -10.30 8.47 -16.81
CA ASP A 222 -11.36 7.53 -16.43
C ASP A 222 -11.21 6.18 -17.13
N ALA A 223 -10.97 6.20 -18.45
CA ALA A 223 -10.74 4.98 -19.23
C ALA A 223 -9.52 4.20 -18.70
N SER A 224 -8.45 4.92 -18.34
CA SER A 224 -7.22 4.32 -17.80
C SER A 224 -7.45 3.70 -16.42
N ILE A 225 -8.24 4.35 -15.55
CA ILE A 225 -8.63 3.78 -14.25
C ILE A 225 -9.44 2.50 -14.45
N VAL A 226 -10.45 2.52 -15.34
CA VAL A 226 -11.28 1.34 -15.61
C VAL A 226 -10.45 0.17 -16.14
N ILE A 227 -9.55 0.42 -17.09
CA ILE A 227 -8.66 -0.62 -17.65
C ILE A 227 -7.71 -1.15 -16.57
N GLY A 228 -7.03 -0.26 -15.83
CA GLY A 228 -6.05 -0.66 -14.82
C GLY A 228 -6.68 -1.45 -13.68
N VAL A 229 -7.79 -0.95 -13.12
CA VAL A 229 -8.55 -1.64 -12.06
C VAL A 229 -9.17 -2.93 -12.58
N GLY A 230 -9.69 -2.95 -13.81
CA GLY A 230 -10.25 -4.15 -14.43
C GLY A 230 -9.22 -5.27 -14.57
N LEU A 231 -7.99 -4.94 -15.00
CA LEU A 231 -6.89 -5.90 -15.10
C LEU A 231 -6.41 -6.39 -13.73
N ILE A 232 -6.38 -5.51 -12.71
CA ILE A 232 -6.09 -5.88 -11.32
C ILE A 232 -7.15 -6.85 -10.80
N ALA A 233 -8.44 -6.53 -10.99
CA ALA A 233 -9.54 -7.38 -10.57
C ALA A 233 -9.48 -8.74 -11.26
N LEU A 234 -9.29 -8.75 -12.59
CA LEU A 234 -9.14 -9.98 -13.38
C LEU A 234 -7.98 -10.84 -12.84
N ARG A 235 -6.83 -10.23 -12.52
CA ARG A 235 -5.70 -10.94 -11.91
C ARG A 235 -6.12 -11.61 -10.61
N LEU A 236 -6.77 -10.89 -9.72
CA LEU A 236 -7.20 -11.40 -8.41
C LEU A 236 -8.18 -12.57 -8.56
N PHE A 237 -9.17 -12.44 -9.45
CA PHE A 237 -10.14 -13.50 -9.75
C PHE A 237 -9.49 -14.78 -10.30
N LEU A 238 -8.47 -14.66 -11.16
CA LEU A 238 -7.76 -15.81 -11.73
C LEU A 238 -6.78 -16.46 -10.74
N THR A 239 -6.38 -15.75 -9.68
CA THR A 239 -5.47 -16.28 -8.65
C THR A 239 -6.14 -16.92 -7.45
N ASP A 240 -7.46 -16.85 -7.34
CA ASP A 240 -8.20 -17.36 -6.18
C ASP A 240 -7.95 -18.87 -5.97
N PRO A 241 -7.25 -19.28 -4.90
CA PRO A 241 -6.97 -20.69 -4.62
C PRO A 241 -8.24 -21.52 -4.43
N SER A 242 -9.34 -20.89 -4.00
CA SER A 242 -10.63 -21.53 -3.74
C SER A 242 -11.25 -22.14 -5.00
N ARG A 243 -10.88 -21.64 -6.19
CA ARG A 243 -11.36 -22.16 -7.48
C ARG A 243 -10.53 -23.31 -8.04
N ARG A 244 -9.33 -23.56 -7.51
CA ARG A 244 -8.45 -24.63 -7.99
C ARG A 244 -8.89 -26.04 -7.53
N GLY A 245 -9.74 -26.13 -6.51
CA GLY A 245 -10.27 -27.40 -6.00
C GLY A 245 -11.63 -27.84 -6.54
N ALA A 246 -12.29 -27.01 -7.36
CA ALA A 246 -13.66 -27.27 -7.86
C ALA A 246 -13.71 -27.90 -9.27
N THR A 247 -12.56 -28.25 -9.84
CA THR A 247 -12.43 -28.80 -11.21
C THR A 247 -11.62 -30.11 -11.26
N SER A 248 -11.38 -30.75 -10.12
CA SER A 248 -10.76 -32.08 -10.05
C SER A 248 -11.80 -33.18 -9.85
#